data_AF-A0A834YU29-F1
#
_entry.id   AF-A0A834YU29-F1
#
_cell.length_a   1.000
_cell.length_b   1.000
_cell.length_c   1.000
_cell.angle_alpha   90.00
_cell.angle_beta   90.00
_cell.angle_gamma   90.00
#
_symmetry.space_group_name_H-M   'P 1'
#
loop_
_entity.id
_entity.type
_entity.pdbx_description
1 polymer ?
#
loop_
_entity_poly.entity_id
_entity_poly.type
_entity_poly.pdbx_seq_one_letter_code
_entity_poly.pdbx_strand_id
1 'polypeptide(L)'
;MATCLVSNEHTINPMVAIASDTDGPSEVPHDVAEIVIVRHGETTWNASGRIQGQLESDLNVMGWKQADAVIVVQELKERHVGSLQGLVWSEIQEKEPESYHAFFSSQYDLEIPGGGESFNQLCERSVAALEEIASRHKGERVIVVTHGGVLRAIYMSMTREPSAGKVLNASINVVHLSEKKWVFKSWSDVSHLNEVGFLQRGFNGDSFQP
;
A
#
# COMPACT_ATOMS: atom_id res chain seq x y z
N MET A 1 -30.38 -2.20 -16.42
CA MET A 1 -30.85 -3.56 -16.74
C MET A 1 -29.98 -4.14 -17.84
N ALA A 2 -29.49 -5.37 -17.61
CA ALA A 2 -28.78 -6.31 -18.49
C ALA A 2 -27.39 -5.93 -19.06
N THR A 3 -26.42 -6.83 -19.33
CA THR A 3 -25.97 -8.16 -18.84
C THR A 3 -24.68 -8.49 -19.65
N CYS A 4 -23.66 -9.07 -19.01
CA CYS A 4 -22.58 -9.97 -19.53
C CYS A 4 -21.56 -9.45 -20.58
N LEU A 5 -20.25 -9.57 -20.28
CA LEU A 5 -19.32 -10.60 -20.80
C LEU A 5 -17.96 -10.53 -20.06
N VAL A 6 -17.39 -11.71 -19.80
CA VAL A 6 -16.18 -11.97 -19.00
C VAL A 6 -14.90 -11.80 -19.85
N SER A 7 -13.84 -11.19 -19.32
CA SER A 7 -12.44 -11.64 -19.50
C SER A 7 -11.41 -10.79 -18.73
N ASN A 8 -10.70 -11.46 -17.82
CA ASN A 8 -9.32 -11.34 -17.31
C ASN A 8 -8.62 -10.00 -16.95
N GLU A 9 -8.09 -10.03 -15.71
CA GLU A 9 -6.82 -9.45 -15.18
C GLU A 9 -6.85 -7.95 -14.77
N HIS A 10 -6.91 -7.60 -13.48
CA HIS A 10 -5.94 -7.68 -12.35
C HIS A 10 -4.91 -6.51 -12.32
N THR A 11 -5.34 -5.30 -11.96
CA THR A 11 -4.47 -4.12 -11.79
C THR A 11 -4.80 -3.35 -10.52
N ILE A 12 -3.79 -2.90 -9.75
CA ILE A 12 -4.01 -1.92 -8.69
C ILE A 12 -2.86 -0.91 -8.62
N ASN A 13 -3.14 0.29 -9.12
CA ASN A 13 -2.32 1.48 -8.89
C ASN A 13 -2.64 2.05 -7.51
N PRO A 14 -1.70 2.77 -6.88
CA PRO A 14 -2.05 3.55 -5.71
C PRO A 14 -3.00 4.67 -6.17
N MET A 15 -4.26 4.58 -5.76
CA MET A 15 -5.30 5.53 -6.13
C MET A 15 -5.72 6.23 -4.86
N VAL A 16 -5.58 7.56 -4.81
CA VAL A 16 -6.18 8.36 -3.75
C VAL A 16 -7.58 8.72 -4.20
N ALA A 17 -8.57 8.08 -3.59
CA ALA A 17 -9.97 8.46 -3.72
C ALA A 17 -10.31 9.47 -2.63
N ILE A 18 -10.43 10.74 -3.02
CA ILE A 18 -10.96 11.76 -2.10
C ILE A 18 -12.47 11.63 -2.15
N ALA A 19 -13.04 10.95 -1.16
CA ALA A 19 -14.47 10.95 -0.90
C ALA A 19 -14.74 11.94 0.23
N SER A 20 -14.97 13.21 -0.11
CA SER A 20 -15.51 14.17 0.84
C SER A 20 -17.01 13.89 1.01
N ASP A 21 -17.40 13.14 2.04
CA ASP A 21 -18.79 13.11 2.47
C ASP A 21 -19.14 14.51 3.01
N THR A 22 -19.86 15.32 2.22
CA THR A 22 -20.39 16.61 2.67
C THR A 22 -21.75 16.50 3.35
N ASP A 23 -22.38 15.31 3.32
CA ASP A 23 -23.82 15.14 3.64
C ASP A 23 -24.10 14.27 4.89
N GLY A 24 -23.20 14.32 5.89
CA GLY A 24 -23.43 13.78 7.23
C GLY A 24 -22.66 14.57 8.29
N PRO A 25 -23.05 14.54 9.58
CA PRO A 25 -22.24 15.16 10.62
C PRO A 25 -20.85 14.53 10.59
N SER A 26 -19.82 15.32 10.22
CA SER A 26 -18.45 14.84 10.21
C SER A 26 -18.06 14.43 11.62
N GLU A 27 -17.89 13.12 11.85
CA GLU A 27 -17.30 12.59 13.09
C GLU A 27 -15.80 12.94 13.22
N VAL A 28 -15.20 13.50 12.15
CA VAL A 28 -13.79 13.88 12.11
C VAL A 28 -13.65 15.29 12.71
N PRO A 29 -12.83 15.48 13.77
CA PRO A 29 -12.53 16.81 14.29
C PRO A 29 -12.02 17.75 13.20
N HIS A 30 -12.44 19.02 13.23
CA HIS A 30 -12.13 20.01 12.18
C HIS A 30 -10.62 20.26 11.95
N ASP A 31 -9.77 19.95 12.91
CA ASP A 31 -8.32 20.10 12.85
C ASP A 31 -7.59 18.81 12.42
N VAL A 32 -8.32 17.71 12.20
CA VAL A 32 -7.80 16.38 11.90
C VAL A 32 -8.25 15.96 10.49
N ALA A 33 -7.38 15.29 9.74
CA ALA A 33 -7.80 14.51 8.57
C ALA A 33 -7.91 13.03 8.97
N GLU A 34 -9.01 12.37 8.60
CA GLU A 34 -9.13 10.91 8.72
C GLU A 34 -8.68 10.26 7.42
N ILE A 35 -7.55 9.57 7.46
CA ILE A 35 -7.01 8.86 6.31
C ILE A 35 -7.34 7.36 6.44
N VAL A 36 -8.15 6.86 5.52
CA VAL A 36 -8.48 5.45 5.38
C VAL A 36 -7.56 4.84 4.33
N ILE A 37 -6.56 4.09 4.75
CA ILE A 37 -5.57 3.46 3.88
C ILE A 37 -5.94 2.01 3.63
N VAL A 38 -6.18 1.68 2.37
CA VAL A 38 -6.59 0.36 1.90
C VAL A 38 -5.43 -0.28 1.15
N ARG A 39 -5.01 -1.48 1.55
CA ARG A 39 -4.10 -2.27 0.71
C ARG A 39 -4.88 -2.76 -0.50
N HIS A 40 -4.27 -2.66 -1.67
CA HIS A 40 -4.83 -3.25 -2.87
C HIS A 40 -5.24 -4.74 -2.72
N GLY A 41 -6.29 -5.16 -3.42
CA GLY A 41 -6.70 -6.56 -3.58
C GLY A 41 -5.63 -7.49 -4.18
N GLU A 42 -5.92 -8.79 -4.25
CA GLU A 42 -4.99 -9.79 -4.78
C GLU A 42 -4.78 -9.64 -6.30
N THR A 43 -3.53 -9.76 -6.76
CA THR A 43 -3.15 -9.83 -8.18
C THR A 43 -2.60 -11.21 -8.55
N THR A 44 -2.49 -11.54 -9.85
CA THR A 44 -1.88 -12.80 -10.31
C THR A 44 -0.45 -12.97 -9.79
N TRP A 45 0.31 -11.88 -9.70
CA TRP A 45 1.68 -11.87 -9.18
C TRP A 45 1.72 -12.07 -7.66
N ASN A 46 0.73 -11.55 -6.93
CA ASN A 46 0.58 -11.86 -5.51
C ASN A 46 0.32 -13.35 -5.31
N ALA A 47 -0.63 -13.93 -6.05
CA ALA A 47 -0.99 -15.34 -5.97
C ALA A 47 0.17 -16.28 -6.35
N SER A 48 1.04 -15.86 -7.28
CA SER A 48 2.19 -16.65 -7.73
C SER A 48 3.50 -16.37 -6.96
N GLY A 49 3.49 -15.49 -5.95
CA GLY A 49 4.71 -15.13 -5.20
C GLY A 49 5.77 -14.37 -6.03
N ARG A 50 5.34 -13.55 -7.00
CA ARG A 50 6.22 -12.73 -7.83
C ARG A 50 6.28 -11.30 -7.28
N ILE A 51 7.48 -10.73 -7.29
CA ILE A 51 7.75 -9.38 -6.79
C ILE A 51 7.32 -8.36 -7.85
N GLN A 52 6.37 -7.49 -7.51
CA GLN A 52 5.83 -6.49 -8.43
C GLN A 52 6.70 -5.23 -8.52
N GLY A 53 7.06 -4.63 -7.38
CA GLY A 53 7.74 -3.33 -7.36
C GLY A 53 6.91 -2.24 -8.03
N GLN A 54 7.54 -1.42 -8.87
CA GLN A 54 6.88 -0.34 -9.63
C GLN A 54 6.58 -0.70 -11.09
N LEU A 55 6.72 -1.98 -11.49
CA LEU A 55 6.43 -2.38 -12.87
C LEU A 55 4.96 -2.10 -13.24
N GLU A 56 4.76 -1.52 -14.41
CA GLU A 56 3.47 -1.02 -14.90
C GLU A 56 2.61 -2.10 -15.60
N SER A 57 1.30 -1.84 -15.67
CA SER A 57 0.38 -2.39 -16.67
C SER A 57 -0.73 -1.38 -16.97
N ASP A 58 -1.25 -1.37 -18.20
CA ASP A 58 -2.18 -0.35 -18.69
C ASP A 58 -3.60 -0.49 -18.13
N LEU A 59 -4.23 0.64 -17.79
CA LEU A 59 -5.64 0.71 -17.38
C LEU A 59 -6.56 0.44 -18.59
N ASN A 60 -7.66 -0.29 -18.37
CA ASN A 60 -8.73 -0.40 -19.36
C ASN A 60 -9.64 0.85 -19.36
N VAL A 61 -10.56 0.95 -20.32
CA VAL A 61 -11.45 2.11 -20.51
C VAL A 61 -12.28 2.47 -19.27
N MET A 62 -12.64 1.49 -18.42
CA MET A 62 -13.34 1.75 -17.16
C MET A 62 -12.38 2.22 -16.07
N GLY A 63 -11.18 1.63 -16.02
CA GLY A 63 -10.09 2.07 -15.15
C GLY A 63 -9.69 3.52 -15.43
N TRP A 64 -9.74 3.97 -16.68
CA TRP A 64 -9.53 5.38 -17.03
C TRP A 64 -10.63 6.30 -16.50
N LYS A 65 -11.91 5.91 -16.61
CA LYS A 65 -13.03 6.70 -16.06
C LYS A 65 -13.03 6.74 -14.53
N GLN A 66 -12.58 5.66 -13.89
CA GLN A 66 -12.40 5.60 -12.44
C GLN A 66 -11.18 6.42 -12.01
N ALA A 67 -10.07 6.33 -12.75
CA ALA A 67 -8.85 7.12 -12.57
C ALA A 67 -9.13 8.62 -12.69
N ASP A 68 -10.00 9.06 -13.59
CA ASP A 68 -10.36 10.48 -13.74
C ASP A 68 -11.07 11.07 -12.50
N ALA A 69 -11.62 10.21 -11.65
CA ALA A 69 -12.26 10.59 -10.39
C ALA A 69 -11.34 10.43 -9.15
N VAL A 70 -10.10 9.96 -9.33
CA VAL A 70 -9.13 9.75 -8.25
C VAL A 70 -7.79 10.43 -8.57
N ILE A 71 -7.07 10.86 -7.54
CA ILE A 71 -5.77 11.48 -7.72
C ILE A 71 -4.69 10.41 -7.60
N VAL A 72 -3.78 10.35 -8.57
CA VAL A 72 -2.60 9.49 -8.49
C VAL A 72 -1.50 10.25 -7.75
N VAL A 73 -1.00 9.65 -6.67
CA VAL A 73 0.11 10.21 -5.86
C VAL A 73 1.31 9.29 -6.03
N GLN A 74 2.34 9.76 -6.74
CA GLN A 74 3.50 8.95 -7.12
C GLN A 74 4.28 8.45 -5.89
N GLU A 75 4.32 9.29 -4.87
CA GLU A 75 4.97 9.08 -3.59
C GLU A 75 4.31 7.97 -2.75
N LEU A 76 3.15 7.45 -3.18
CA LEU A 76 2.45 6.32 -2.55
C LEU A 76 2.49 5.04 -3.39
N LYS A 77 3.36 4.98 -4.42
CA LYS A 77 3.69 3.74 -5.14
C LYS A 77 4.44 2.76 -4.25
N GLU A 78 4.39 1.48 -4.59
CA GLU A 78 5.19 0.45 -3.93
C GLU A 78 6.68 0.79 -3.98
N ARG A 79 7.46 0.23 -3.03
CA ARG A 79 8.92 0.33 -3.04
C ARG A 79 9.46 -0.09 -4.39
N HIS A 80 10.31 0.74 -5.01
CA HIS A 80 11.09 0.30 -6.15
C HIS A 80 12.12 -0.70 -5.63
N VAL A 81 11.99 -1.96 -6.00
CA VAL A 81 12.86 -3.05 -5.50
C VAL A 81 13.99 -3.39 -6.45
N GLY A 82 14.29 -2.49 -7.38
CA GLY A 82 15.46 -2.57 -8.26
C GLY A 82 15.49 -3.87 -9.08
N SER A 83 16.62 -4.55 -9.08
CA SER A 83 16.82 -5.82 -9.81
C SER A 83 15.92 -6.96 -9.33
N LEU A 84 15.27 -6.83 -8.16
CA LEU A 84 14.33 -7.86 -7.67
C LEU A 84 12.98 -7.84 -8.41
N GLN A 85 12.68 -6.78 -9.15
CA GLN A 85 11.40 -6.64 -9.83
C GLN A 85 11.18 -7.77 -10.85
N GLY A 86 9.98 -8.37 -10.82
CA GLY A 86 9.61 -9.46 -11.72
C GLY A 86 10.15 -10.84 -11.32
N LEU A 87 11.03 -10.95 -10.32
CA LEU A 87 11.55 -12.23 -9.84
C LEU A 87 10.57 -12.93 -8.89
N VAL A 88 10.69 -14.25 -8.79
CA VAL A 88 9.95 -15.07 -7.82
C VAL A 88 10.72 -15.08 -6.50
N TRP A 89 10.02 -14.97 -5.37
CA TRP A 89 10.64 -14.91 -4.04
C TRP A 89 11.60 -16.07 -3.72
N SER A 90 11.32 -17.28 -4.20
CA SER A 90 12.19 -18.44 -3.96
C SER A 90 13.52 -18.37 -4.71
N GLU A 91 13.64 -17.49 -5.70
CA GLU A 91 14.79 -17.43 -6.60
C GLU A 91 15.69 -16.22 -6.33
N ILE A 92 15.21 -15.19 -5.61
CA ILE A 92 15.92 -13.91 -5.51
C ILE A 92 17.25 -14.00 -4.78
N GLN A 93 17.38 -14.89 -3.79
CA GLN A 93 18.65 -15.08 -3.09
C GLN A 93 19.74 -15.63 -4.02
N GLU A 94 19.37 -16.50 -4.95
CA GLU A 94 20.29 -17.10 -5.91
C GLU A 94 20.56 -16.16 -7.09
N LYS A 95 19.51 -15.56 -7.66
CA LYS A 95 19.61 -14.71 -8.87
C LYS A 95 20.20 -13.34 -8.59
N GLU A 96 19.89 -12.77 -7.43
CA GLU A 96 20.19 -11.38 -7.08
C GLU A 96 20.65 -11.27 -5.61
N PRO A 97 21.77 -11.91 -5.21
CA PRO A 97 22.19 -12.03 -3.81
C PRO A 97 22.46 -10.68 -3.13
N GLU A 98 23.04 -9.72 -3.85
CA GLU A 98 23.28 -8.36 -3.32
C GLU A 98 21.97 -7.61 -3.08
N SER A 99 21.04 -7.69 -4.03
CA SER A 99 19.72 -7.09 -3.92
C SER A 99 18.86 -7.74 -2.83
N TYR A 100 18.96 -9.06 -2.69
CA TYR A 100 18.38 -9.82 -1.59
C TYR A 100 18.91 -9.30 -0.25
N HIS A 101 20.24 -9.19 -0.12
CA HIS A 101 20.86 -8.70 1.11
C HIS A 101 20.39 -7.27 1.46
N ALA A 102 20.39 -6.35 0.49
CA ALA A 102 19.92 -4.98 0.71
C ALA A 102 18.43 -4.93 1.11
N PHE A 103 17.58 -5.77 0.51
CA PHE A 103 16.15 -5.81 0.80
C PHE A 103 15.85 -6.31 2.23
N PHE A 104 16.55 -7.35 2.69
CA PHE A 104 16.33 -7.99 4.00
C PHE A 104 17.23 -7.46 5.13
N SER A 105 18.11 -6.52 4.82
CA SER A 105 19.01 -5.92 5.81
C SER A 105 18.24 -5.12 6.87
N SER A 106 18.78 -5.07 8.07
CA SER A 106 18.37 -4.13 9.12
C SER A 106 18.96 -2.72 8.93
N GLN A 107 19.86 -2.55 7.94
CA GLN A 107 20.37 -1.24 7.52
C GLN A 107 19.38 -0.63 6.51
N TYR A 108 18.47 0.21 7.01
CA TYR A 108 17.34 0.74 6.24
C TYR A 108 17.70 1.83 5.23
N ASP A 109 18.93 2.35 5.26
CA ASP A 109 19.49 3.31 4.32
C ASP A 109 20.11 2.66 3.07
N LEU A 110 20.21 1.32 3.02
CA LEU A 110 20.72 0.62 1.86
C LEU A 110 19.73 0.66 0.69
N GLU A 111 20.16 1.27 -0.41
CA GLU A 111 19.49 1.16 -1.71
C GLU A 111 19.63 -0.25 -2.28
N ILE A 112 18.60 -0.68 -3.02
CA ILE A 112 18.61 -1.99 -3.66
C ILE A 112 19.23 -1.81 -5.06
N PRO A 113 20.22 -2.63 -5.48
CA PRO A 113 20.79 -2.57 -6.82
C PRO A 113 19.73 -2.61 -7.93
N GLY A 114 20.04 -2.00 -9.08
CA GLY A 114 19.07 -1.82 -10.17
C GLY A 114 18.16 -0.60 -9.99
N GLY A 115 18.60 0.40 -9.22
CA GLY A 115 17.88 1.66 -8.99
C GLY A 115 16.74 1.53 -7.96
N GLY A 116 16.80 0.54 -7.08
CA GLY A 116 15.82 0.34 -6.02
C GLY A 116 16.02 1.27 -4.84
N GLU A 117 14.90 1.63 -4.22
CA GLU A 117 14.83 2.52 -3.07
C GLU A 117 15.34 1.83 -1.81
N SER A 118 16.00 2.60 -0.95
CA SER A 118 16.18 2.23 0.46
C SER A 118 14.84 2.24 1.19
N PHE A 119 14.79 1.59 2.36
CA PHE A 119 13.56 1.59 3.15
C PHE A 119 13.31 2.97 3.77
N ASN A 120 14.38 3.71 4.10
CA ASN A 120 14.30 5.10 4.54
C ASN A 120 13.68 6.01 3.46
N GLN A 121 14.09 5.88 2.20
CA GLN A 121 13.51 6.66 1.09
C GLN A 121 12.00 6.39 0.96
N LEU A 122 11.58 5.12 1.06
CA LEU A 122 10.16 4.74 1.05
C LEU A 122 9.40 5.37 2.23
N CYS A 123 9.95 5.32 3.44
CA CYS A 123 9.40 5.95 4.63
C CYS A 123 9.22 7.46 4.42
N GLU A 124 10.28 8.14 4.00
CA GLU A 124 10.29 9.60 3.81
C GLU A 124 9.21 10.04 2.82
N ARG A 125 9.17 9.47 1.61
CA ARG A 125 8.19 9.89 0.59
C ARG A 125 6.76 9.56 0.99
N SER A 126 6.54 8.40 1.61
CA SER A 126 5.19 7.94 1.96
C SER A 126 4.59 8.78 3.09
N VAL A 127 5.39 9.08 4.11
CA VAL A 127 4.96 9.92 5.24
C VAL A 127 4.73 11.35 4.78
N ALA A 128 5.67 11.92 4.00
CA ALA A 128 5.53 13.29 3.50
C ALA A 128 4.26 13.47 2.66
N ALA A 129 3.97 12.52 1.77
CA ALA A 129 2.76 12.56 0.94
C ALA A 129 1.47 12.52 1.77
N LEU A 130 1.41 11.66 2.79
CA LEU A 130 0.24 11.57 3.67
C LEU A 130 0.09 12.79 4.57
N GLU A 131 1.18 13.38 5.07
CA GLU A 131 1.15 14.65 5.79
C GLU A 131 0.64 15.80 4.90
N GLU A 132 1.07 15.83 3.64
CA GLU A 132 0.60 16.81 2.67
C GLU A 132 -0.90 16.64 2.38
N ILE A 133 -1.36 15.42 2.13
CA ILE A 133 -2.78 15.10 1.95
C ILE A 133 -3.57 15.56 3.17
N ALA A 134 -3.16 15.17 4.38
CA ALA A 134 -3.87 15.56 5.59
C ALA A 134 -3.91 17.08 5.80
N SER A 135 -2.84 17.80 5.44
CA SER A 135 -2.81 19.26 5.55
C SER A 135 -3.84 19.96 4.67
N ARG A 136 -4.20 19.35 3.53
CA ARG A 136 -5.16 19.87 2.54
C ARG A 136 -6.61 19.46 2.83
N HIS A 137 -6.81 18.41 3.64
CA HIS A 137 -8.11 17.75 3.87
C HIS A 137 -8.50 17.74 5.36
N LYS A 138 -8.27 18.84 6.08
CA LYS A 138 -8.65 18.95 7.49
C LYS A 138 -10.17 18.96 7.66
N GLY A 139 -10.67 18.17 8.60
CA GLY A 139 -12.10 17.94 8.82
C GLY A 139 -12.75 17.01 7.80
N GLU A 140 -11.98 16.45 6.87
CA GLU A 140 -12.44 15.55 5.83
C GLU A 140 -11.93 14.12 6.04
N ARG A 141 -12.61 13.18 5.39
CA ARG A 141 -12.18 11.78 5.24
C ARG A 141 -11.56 11.61 3.86
N VAL A 142 -10.39 10.98 3.80
CA VAL A 142 -9.68 10.67 2.54
C VAL A 142 -9.43 9.17 2.46
N ILE A 143 -9.73 8.55 1.32
CA ILE A 143 -9.41 7.15 1.06
C ILE A 143 -8.13 7.08 0.22
N VAL A 144 -7.15 6.31 0.69
CA VAL A 144 -5.88 6.08 0.02
C VAL A 144 -5.75 4.59 -0.27
N VAL A 145 -5.76 4.19 -1.53
CA VAL A 145 -5.42 2.82 -1.92
C VAL A 145 -3.92 2.77 -2.22
N THR A 146 -3.20 1.83 -1.62
CA THR A 146 -1.75 1.68 -1.78
C THR A 146 -1.30 0.22 -1.59
N HIS A 147 -0.02 0.01 -1.30
CA HIS A 147 0.66 -1.28 -1.30
C HIS A 147 1.17 -1.67 0.09
N GLY A 148 1.65 -2.92 0.19
CA GLY A 148 2.11 -3.48 1.46
C GLY A 148 3.38 -2.81 1.98
N GLY A 149 4.36 -2.51 1.11
CA GLY A 149 5.60 -1.85 1.54
C GLY A 149 5.35 -0.45 2.10
N VAL A 150 4.46 0.32 1.48
CA VAL A 150 4.04 1.66 1.97
C VAL A 150 3.40 1.57 3.35
N LEU A 151 2.48 0.60 3.57
CA LEU A 151 1.88 0.39 4.89
C LEU A 151 2.92 0.02 5.97
N ARG A 152 3.91 -0.81 5.63
CA ARG A 152 5.02 -1.12 6.55
C ARG A 152 5.87 0.11 6.85
N ALA A 153 6.15 0.91 5.84
CA ALA A 153 6.92 2.14 5.98
C ALA A 153 6.21 3.13 6.94
N ILE A 154 4.90 3.33 6.76
CA ILE A 154 4.07 4.15 7.65
C ILE A 154 4.11 3.60 9.07
N TYR A 155 3.89 2.29 9.25
CA TYR A 155 3.92 1.70 10.59
C TYR A 155 5.25 1.93 11.28
N MET A 156 6.36 1.58 10.64
CA MET A 156 7.70 1.71 11.22
C MET A 156 8.03 3.17 11.54
N SER A 157 7.69 4.11 10.65
CA SER A 157 7.92 5.53 10.89
C SER A 157 7.18 6.07 12.12
N MET A 158 6.01 5.51 12.45
CA MET A 158 5.19 5.98 13.58
C MET A 158 5.42 5.24 14.88
N THR A 159 5.65 3.92 14.84
CA THR A 159 5.83 3.10 16.04
C THR A 159 7.28 2.90 16.42
N ARG A 160 8.20 3.04 15.45
CA ARG A 160 9.61 2.59 15.53
C ARG A 160 9.76 1.08 15.75
N GLU A 161 8.67 0.33 15.60
CA GLU A 161 8.70 -1.12 15.64
C GLU A 161 8.94 -1.68 14.22
N PRO A 162 9.74 -2.74 14.09
CA PRO A 162 10.13 -3.27 12.78
C PRO A 162 8.97 -3.96 12.03
N SER A 163 7.90 -4.33 12.73
CA SER A 163 6.76 -5.01 12.11
C SER A 163 5.48 -4.88 12.95
N ALA A 164 4.35 -4.73 12.25
CA ALA A 164 3.00 -4.82 12.82
C ALA A 164 2.42 -6.24 12.74
N GLY A 165 3.21 -7.22 12.30
CA GLY A 165 2.72 -8.49 11.79
C GLY A 165 2.25 -8.38 10.34
N LYS A 166 1.38 -9.31 9.93
CA LYS A 166 0.96 -9.46 8.53
C LYS A 166 0.04 -8.30 8.10
N VAL A 167 0.41 -7.62 7.02
CA VAL A 167 -0.47 -6.67 6.32
C VAL A 167 -1.15 -7.40 5.16
N LEU A 168 -2.42 -7.75 5.32
CA LEU A 168 -3.16 -8.56 4.35
C LEU A 168 -3.71 -7.70 3.20
N ASN A 169 -3.91 -8.31 2.01
CA ASN A 169 -4.59 -7.65 0.90
C ASN A 169 -6.00 -7.22 1.29
N ALA A 170 -6.47 -6.12 0.71
CA ALA A 170 -7.74 -5.48 1.05
C ALA A 170 -7.89 -5.08 2.53
N SER A 171 -6.83 -5.12 3.34
CA SER A 171 -6.92 -4.66 4.73
C SER A 171 -7.17 -3.17 4.81
N ILE A 172 -7.99 -2.78 5.79
CA ILE A 172 -8.37 -1.40 6.09
C ILE A 172 -7.52 -0.91 7.27
N ASN A 173 -6.89 0.25 7.10
CA ASN A 173 -6.09 0.91 8.11
C ASN A 173 -6.64 2.33 8.27
N VAL A 174 -6.95 2.75 9.50
CA VAL A 174 -7.54 4.07 9.75
C VAL A 174 -6.60 4.86 10.63
N VAL A 175 -6.22 6.04 10.14
CA VAL A 175 -5.28 6.94 10.80
C VAL A 175 -5.89 8.33 10.91
N HIS A 176 -5.81 8.92 12.10
CA HIS A 176 -6.07 10.34 12.30
C HIS A 176 -4.76 11.10 12.26
N LEU A 177 -4.68 12.13 11.40
CA LEU A 177 -3.48 12.94 11.21
C LEU A 177 -3.81 14.42 11.44
N SER A 178 -3.13 15.05 12.40
CA SER A 178 -3.21 16.49 12.70
C SER A 178 -1.84 17.01 13.12
N GLU A 179 -1.37 18.10 12.52
CA GLU A 179 -0.09 18.73 12.87
C GLU A 179 1.09 17.74 12.95
N LYS A 180 1.16 16.79 12.01
CA LYS A 180 2.15 15.69 11.96
C LYS A 180 2.07 14.68 13.12
N LYS A 181 1.02 14.75 13.93
CA LYS A 181 0.68 13.75 14.94
C LYS A 181 -0.19 12.67 14.33
N TRP A 182 0.31 11.44 14.36
CA TRP A 182 -0.36 10.26 13.85
C TRP A 182 -1.03 9.49 14.98
N VAL A 183 -2.30 9.15 14.81
CA VAL A 183 -3.05 8.31 15.75
C VAL A 183 -3.70 7.17 14.98
N PHE A 184 -3.21 5.94 15.21
CA PHE A 184 -3.81 4.74 14.64
C PHE A 184 -5.13 4.42 15.32
N LYS A 185 -6.20 4.33 14.53
CA LYS A 185 -7.54 3.95 14.97
C LYS A 185 -7.84 2.49 14.68
N SER A 186 -7.38 2.01 13.53
CA SER A 186 -7.45 0.61 13.12
C SER A 186 -6.23 0.26 12.27
N TRP A 187 -5.75 -0.97 12.35
CA TRP A 187 -4.59 -1.44 11.61
C TRP A 187 -4.77 -2.88 11.14
N SER A 188 -4.52 -3.13 9.85
CA SER A 188 -4.64 -4.43 9.18
C SER A 188 -6.00 -5.11 9.40
N ASP A 189 -7.10 -4.35 9.46
CA ASP A 189 -8.43 -4.92 9.66
C ASP A 189 -8.96 -5.59 8.38
N VAL A 190 -9.31 -6.87 8.50
CA VAL A 190 -9.86 -7.72 7.43
C VAL A 190 -11.21 -8.32 7.81
N SER A 191 -11.86 -7.81 8.86
CA SER A 191 -13.14 -8.32 9.35
C SER A 191 -14.22 -8.39 8.26
N HIS A 192 -14.22 -7.46 7.32
CA HIS A 192 -15.12 -7.42 6.16
C HIS A 192 -14.92 -8.58 5.17
N LEU A 193 -13.79 -9.30 5.22
CA LEU A 193 -13.51 -10.44 4.34
C LEU A 193 -14.03 -11.77 4.88
N ASN A 194 -14.63 -11.79 6.08
CA ASN A 194 -15.11 -13.01 6.74
C ASN A 194 -16.11 -13.82 5.88
N GLU A 195 -16.94 -13.16 5.07
CA GLU A 195 -17.99 -13.81 4.27
C GLU A 195 -17.50 -14.33 2.91
N VAL A 196 -16.47 -13.70 2.35
CA VAL A 196 -15.88 -14.08 1.04
C VAL A 196 -14.76 -15.11 1.19
N GLY A 197 -14.39 -15.43 2.44
CA GLY A 197 -13.24 -16.28 2.76
C GLY A 197 -11.95 -15.57 2.39
N PHE A 198 -11.27 -14.95 3.34
CA PHE A 198 -9.87 -14.57 3.14
C PHE A 198 -9.01 -15.78 3.48
N LEU A 199 -8.04 -16.10 2.61
CA LEU A 199 -7.06 -17.10 2.96
C LEU A 199 -6.24 -16.56 4.14
N GLN A 200 -6.39 -17.14 5.33
CA GLN A 200 -5.39 -17.03 6.42
C GLN A 200 -3.98 -17.45 5.95
N ARG A 201 -3.91 -18.15 4.80
CA ARG A 201 -2.69 -18.66 4.13
C ARG A 201 -2.45 -18.06 2.74
N GLY A 202 -3.16 -17.00 2.34
CA GLY A 202 -3.07 -16.36 1.00
C GLY A 202 -2.00 -15.29 0.93
N PHE A 203 -1.02 -15.47 1.79
CA PHE A 203 0.23 -14.78 1.90
C PHE A 203 0.88 -15.68 2.95
N ASN A 204 2.10 -16.14 2.70
CA ASN A 204 3.04 -16.30 3.80
C ASN A 204 3.30 -14.89 4.35
N GLY A 205 2.25 -14.21 4.86
CA GLY A 205 2.29 -12.79 5.16
C GLY A 205 3.45 -12.64 6.10
N ASP A 206 4.46 -11.94 5.64
CA ASP A 206 5.68 -11.64 6.36
C ASP A 206 6.24 -12.78 7.21
N SER A 207 6.03 -14.04 6.81
CA SER A 207 6.74 -15.15 7.41
C SER A 207 8.09 -15.19 6.71
N PHE A 208 8.88 -14.17 7.04
CA PHE A 208 10.31 -14.13 6.91
C PHE A 208 10.85 -15.18 7.88
N GLN A 209 11.00 -16.40 7.40
CA GLN A 209 11.97 -17.30 8.02
C GLN A 209 13.13 -17.46 7.03
N PRO A 210 14.38 -17.36 7.52
CA PRO A 210 15.56 -17.61 6.71
C PRO A 210 15.61 -19.06 6.22
#